data_AF-A0A9P1CBT9-F1
#
_entry.id   AF-A0A9P1CBT9-F1
#
_cell.length_a   1.000
_cell.length_b   1.000
_cell.length_c   1.000
_cell.angle_alpha   90.00
_cell.angle_beta   90.00
_cell.angle_gamma   90.00
#
_symmetry.space_group_name_H-M   'P 1'
#
loop_
_entity.id
_entity.type
_entity.pdbx_description
1 polymer ?
#
loop_
_entity_poly.entity_id
_entity_poly.type
_entity_poly.pdbx_seq_one_letter_code
_entity_poly.pdbx_strand_id
1 'polypeptide(L)'
;MAMLIGSIAIVAIPILFAAIFFPDNPALEVSYPASPPRRRLTDRPTEALLADALRSGPCLKPTRVVLTLSTSADRDARPTVQSLVDQSCPVDALYLFVMGDSSAEPSRSLREVKAMSDIIIVKKMARRSSNLLAALEEERDPSTWIITVEDDVVYQRDMVLALVVAAAALPSNVAPAFWCAQAFVRVGSLRYSGLPAGSSEGTVFGWCYSFAGVLYKRWFFDDQVFLLDNAGYLAPDACVKHGDVWAGGHMLSKGHGEFYLVNPGFMSFTGGMQTAFGRGLIRDSEAHCASWFAAYWGVFAEGRPANIYRHPHFQRREKDLKMLSMFGDLNRNGSFLESRALDGRNNSLSFFFEKELGWRGILIEPSEIQPPLLGDRNGSLVMQTAICGQAGAKRTWLEAFDGKSNLPGVAAFEDSLEKEFVRLMDFTREVRRTPLRCRQLKDILQQAEMPKLHFLALDCSWDAMDILSKFNFQDHDIDVIYLEVTRSKCRFLTRWTHPFRSWSWSCEKIFEKPLKDLLASNSYILVDTILVDIGGLPSLALKQFFFHYAMHVTVGLFFRRESPEPEPLQEMARDEVISSYKCAQDGQNFEICELPAHNG
;
A
#
# COMPACT_ATOMS: atom_id res chain seq x y z
N MET A 1 -25.29 45.02 -38.99
CA MET A 1 -23.88 45.09 -38.51
C MET A 1 -23.74 45.10 -36.98
N ALA A 2 -24.81 45.30 -36.20
CA ALA A 2 -24.80 45.18 -34.73
C ALA A 2 -25.12 43.76 -34.18
N MET A 3 -25.43 42.78 -35.05
CA MET A 3 -25.75 41.39 -34.63
C MET A 3 -24.58 40.40 -34.78
N LEU A 4 -23.44 40.80 -35.36
CA LEU A 4 -22.26 39.93 -35.47
C LEU A 4 -21.23 40.12 -34.34
N ILE A 5 -21.35 41.18 -33.55
CA ILE A 5 -20.36 41.52 -32.50
C ILE A 5 -20.71 40.86 -31.15
N GLY A 6 -21.96 40.43 -30.95
CA GLY A 6 -22.40 39.75 -29.72
C GLY A 6 -21.93 38.30 -29.56
N SER A 7 -21.66 37.59 -30.66
CA SER A 7 -21.32 36.15 -30.61
C SER A 7 -19.82 35.87 -30.46
N ILE A 8 -18.95 36.83 -30.79
CA ILE A 8 -17.50 36.70 -30.64
C ILE A 8 -17.06 37.01 -29.20
N ALA A 9 -17.79 37.88 -28.50
CA ALA A 9 -17.48 38.27 -27.12
C ALA A 9 -17.77 37.17 -26.08
N ILE A 10 -18.69 36.24 -26.35
CA ILE A 10 -19.08 35.18 -25.40
C ILE A 10 -18.10 33.99 -25.44
N VAL A 11 -17.39 33.77 -26.55
CA VAL A 11 -16.39 32.68 -26.69
C VAL A 11 -14.98 33.16 -26.35
N ALA A 12 -14.67 34.45 -26.55
CA ALA A 12 -13.34 34.99 -26.28
C ALA A 12 -13.06 35.22 -24.78
N ILE A 13 -14.08 35.51 -23.95
CA ILE A 13 -13.87 35.82 -22.53
C ILE A 13 -13.42 34.59 -21.71
N PRO A 14 -13.96 33.37 -21.89
CA PRO A 14 -13.43 32.17 -21.22
C PRO A 14 -12.00 31.81 -21.69
N ILE A 15 -11.67 32.07 -22.96
CA ILE A 15 -10.35 31.79 -23.53
C ILE A 15 -9.31 32.82 -23.03
N LEU A 16 -9.67 34.10 -22.92
CA LEU A 16 -8.83 35.11 -22.28
C LEU A 16 -8.70 34.88 -20.77
N PHE A 17 -9.75 34.43 -20.06
CA PHE A 17 -9.66 34.07 -18.65
C PHE A 17 -8.73 32.88 -18.42
N ALA A 18 -8.79 31.86 -19.29
CA ALA A 18 -7.85 30.74 -19.25
C ALA A 18 -6.42 31.19 -19.58
N ALA A 19 -6.21 32.09 -20.54
CA ALA A 19 -4.87 32.58 -20.91
C ALA A 19 -4.25 33.55 -19.89
N ILE A 20 -5.07 34.28 -19.12
CA ILE A 20 -4.60 35.27 -18.12
C ILE A 20 -4.39 34.62 -16.74
N PHE A 21 -5.11 33.54 -16.40
CA PHE A 21 -4.92 32.79 -15.15
C PHE A 21 -4.12 31.48 -15.30
N PHE A 22 -3.93 31.00 -16.54
CA PHE A 22 -2.94 29.96 -16.88
C PHE A 22 -1.94 30.50 -17.92
N PRO A 23 -1.27 31.65 -17.69
CA PRO A 23 -0.18 32.06 -18.54
C PRO A 23 0.96 31.09 -18.23
N ASP A 24 1.42 30.39 -19.25
CA ASP A 24 2.28 29.23 -19.15
C ASP A 24 1.51 27.98 -18.67
N ASN A 25 1.28 27.08 -19.62
CA ASN A 25 1.31 25.66 -19.34
C ASN A 25 2.80 25.30 -19.41
N PRO A 26 3.60 25.49 -18.33
CA PRO A 26 4.79 24.67 -18.26
C PRO A 26 4.21 23.26 -18.26
N ALA A 27 4.71 22.38 -19.13
CA ALA A 27 4.77 20.99 -18.73
C ALA A 27 5.22 21.04 -17.27
N LEU A 28 4.33 20.68 -16.34
CA LEU A 28 4.60 20.70 -14.92
C LEU A 28 5.81 19.77 -14.76
N GLU A 29 7.01 20.32 -14.87
CA GLU A 29 8.19 19.84 -14.21
C GLU A 29 7.85 20.04 -12.74
N VAL A 30 7.00 19.12 -12.25
CA VAL A 30 6.97 18.75 -10.85
C VAL A 30 8.42 18.41 -10.57
N SER A 31 9.14 19.36 -9.98
CA SER A 31 10.41 19.08 -9.36
C SER A 31 10.09 18.06 -8.28
N TYR A 32 10.26 16.78 -8.64
CA TYR A 32 10.14 15.69 -7.69
C TYR A 32 11.12 16.00 -6.57
N PRO A 33 10.67 16.01 -5.31
CA PRO A 33 11.50 16.51 -4.23
C PRO A 33 12.80 15.72 -4.21
N ALA A 34 13.91 16.45 -4.04
CA ALA A 34 15.19 15.87 -3.66
C ALA A 34 14.96 14.89 -2.50
N SER A 35 15.72 13.78 -2.50
CA SER A 35 15.64 12.75 -1.46
C SER A 35 15.52 13.40 -0.08
N PRO A 36 14.58 12.96 0.79
CA PRO A 36 14.43 13.53 2.11
C PRO A 36 15.79 13.63 2.82
N PRO A 37 16.10 14.78 3.46
CA PRO A 37 17.33 14.89 4.21
C PRO A 37 17.31 13.84 5.32
N ARG A 38 18.41 13.11 5.45
CA ARG A 38 18.56 12.08 6.47
C ARG A 38 18.62 12.76 7.83
N ARG A 39 17.80 12.29 8.77
CA ARG A 39 17.82 12.77 10.16
C ARG A 39 18.83 11.94 10.93
N ARG A 40 19.64 12.58 11.76
CA ARG A 40 20.42 11.87 12.77
C ARG A 40 19.50 11.64 13.97
N LEU A 41 19.50 10.42 14.50
CA LEU A 41 18.66 10.03 15.65
C LEU A 41 19.48 9.85 16.93
N THR A 42 20.80 10.03 16.84
CA THR A 42 21.73 9.96 17.96
C THR A 42 22.57 11.23 17.99
N ASP A 43 22.96 11.69 19.17
CA ASP A 43 23.88 12.84 19.28
C ASP A 43 25.32 12.44 18.93
N ARG A 44 25.63 11.14 19.03
CA ARG A 44 26.96 10.58 18.78
C ARG A 44 26.99 9.76 17.50
N PRO A 45 27.99 9.96 16.61
CA PRO A 45 28.14 9.14 15.42
C PRO A 45 28.49 7.69 15.79
N THR A 46 28.14 6.75 14.91
CA THR A 46 28.37 5.32 15.15
C THR A 46 29.84 5.00 15.39
N GLU A 47 30.76 5.65 14.66
CA GLU A 47 32.21 5.53 14.85
C GLU A 47 32.65 5.83 16.30
N ALA A 48 32.08 6.87 16.93
CA ALA A 48 32.43 7.24 18.29
C ALA A 48 31.86 6.25 19.32
N LEU A 49 30.65 5.73 19.09
CA LEU A 49 30.04 4.69 19.93
C LEU A 49 30.86 3.40 19.88
N LEU A 50 31.27 3.00 18.68
CA LEU A 50 32.12 1.82 18.48
C LEU A 50 33.48 1.99 19.17
N ALA A 51 34.12 3.14 19.00
CA ALA A 51 35.43 3.40 19.60
C ALA A 51 35.40 3.32 21.13
N ASP A 52 34.30 3.76 21.77
CA ASP A 52 34.10 3.59 23.22
C ASP A 52 33.91 2.12 23.58
N ALA A 53 33.03 1.40 22.87
CA ALA A 53 32.76 0.00 23.17
C ALA A 53 34.01 -0.88 23.06
N LEU A 54 34.87 -0.63 22.07
CA LEU A 54 36.16 -1.30 21.91
C LEU A 54 37.13 -1.02 23.08
N ARG A 55 37.00 0.14 23.76
CA ARG A 55 37.79 0.47 24.96
C ARG A 55 37.21 -0.12 26.24
N SER A 56 35.89 -0.30 26.30
CA SER A 56 35.17 -0.75 27.50
C SER A 56 35.35 -2.23 27.83
N GLY A 57 35.98 -3.02 26.96
CA GLY A 57 36.28 -4.44 27.20
C GLY A 57 35.32 -5.38 26.46
N PRO A 58 34.80 -6.44 27.12
CA PRO A 58 33.95 -7.42 26.44
C PRO A 58 32.66 -6.79 25.93
N CYS A 59 32.18 -7.24 24.77
CA CYS A 59 30.91 -6.77 24.22
C CYS A 59 29.75 -7.07 25.18
N LEU A 60 29.09 -6.01 25.65
CA LEU A 60 27.88 -6.13 26.45
C LEU A 60 26.66 -6.05 25.53
N LYS A 61 25.93 -7.15 25.43
CA LYS A 61 24.68 -7.22 24.68
C LYS A 61 23.50 -6.94 25.62
N PRO A 62 22.58 -6.03 25.28
CA PRO A 62 21.43 -5.74 26.14
C PRO A 62 20.37 -6.85 26.12
N THR A 63 20.45 -7.74 25.14
CA THR A 63 19.50 -8.83 24.89
C THR A 63 20.20 -9.93 24.07
N ARG A 64 19.47 -11.02 23.80
CA ARG A 64 19.90 -12.06 22.88
C ARG A 64 20.11 -11.48 21.47
N VAL A 65 21.28 -11.72 20.90
CA VAL A 65 21.66 -11.32 19.53
C VAL A 65 21.98 -12.57 18.74
N VAL A 66 21.31 -12.77 17.60
CA VAL A 66 21.56 -13.90 16.70
C VAL A 66 21.95 -13.41 15.31
N LEU A 67 22.71 -14.23 14.60
CA LEU A 67 22.99 -14.07 13.18
C LEU A 67 22.19 -15.09 12.37
N THR A 68 21.73 -14.69 11.18
CA THR A 68 21.04 -15.59 10.24
C THR A 68 21.56 -15.41 8.82
N LEU A 69 21.77 -16.54 8.14
CA LEU A 69 22.06 -16.61 6.71
C LEU A 69 21.47 -17.87 6.08
N SER A 70 21.21 -17.80 4.78
CA SER A 70 20.76 -18.94 3.98
C SER A 70 21.83 -19.35 2.98
N THR A 71 22.01 -20.65 2.77
CA THR A 71 22.97 -21.19 1.81
C THR A 71 22.39 -22.35 1.00
N SER A 72 23.02 -22.69 -0.12
CA SER A 72 22.73 -23.93 -0.86
C SER A 72 23.62 -25.06 -0.36
N ALA A 73 23.14 -26.30 -0.46
CA ALA A 73 23.88 -27.47 0.02
C ALA A 73 25.30 -27.62 -0.57
N ASP A 74 25.50 -27.13 -1.80
CA ASP A 74 26.75 -27.23 -2.55
C ASP A 74 27.68 -26.02 -2.38
N ARG A 75 27.24 -24.93 -1.72
CA ARG A 75 28.10 -23.75 -1.54
C ARG A 75 29.11 -23.97 -0.41
N ASP A 76 30.31 -23.48 -0.63
CA ASP A 76 31.32 -23.33 0.43
C ASP A 76 31.10 -22.05 1.23
N ALA A 77 30.32 -22.15 2.32
CA ALA A 77 30.06 -21.05 3.24
C ALA A 77 31.14 -20.89 4.34
N ARG A 78 32.21 -21.71 4.35
CA ARG A 78 33.22 -21.70 5.42
C ARG A 78 33.88 -20.33 5.63
N PRO A 79 34.33 -19.59 4.58
CA PRO A 79 34.98 -18.29 4.80
C PRO A 79 34.04 -17.27 5.45
N THR A 80 32.79 -17.24 5.02
CA THR A 80 31.75 -16.40 5.59
C THR A 80 31.48 -16.76 7.05
N VAL A 81 31.20 -18.04 7.32
CA VAL A 81 30.89 -18.48 8.69
C VAL A 81 32.07 -18.27 9.63
N GLN A 82 33.31 -18.51 9.19
CA GLN A 82 34.51 -18.19 9.98
C GLN A 82 34.52 -16.71 10.37
N SER A 83 34.31 -15.81 9.41
CA SER A 83 34.31 -14.37 9.67
C SER A 83 33.22 -13.90 10.63
N LEU A 84 32.09 -14.64 10.69
CA LEU A 84 30.98 -14.38 11.61
C LEU A 84 31.22 -14.96 13.02
N VAL A 85 31.94 -16.08 13.11
CA VAL A 85 32.38 -16.65 14.40
C VAL A 85 33.45 -15.76 15.05
N ASP A 86 34.33 -15.16 14.24
CA ASP A 86 35.48 -14.36 14.71
C ASP A 86 35.14 -12.91 15.11
N GLN A 87 33.86 -12.56 15.19
CA GLN A 87 33.41 -11.20 15.50
C GLN A 87 33.89 -10.72 16.88
N SER A 88 34.23 -9.44 17.00
CA SER A 88 34.63 -8.84 18.29
C SER A 88 33.51 -8.78 19.32
N CYS A 89 32.26 -8.83 18.85
CA CYS A 89 31.09 -9.06 19.69
C CYS A 89 30.50 -10.45 19.37
N PRO A 90 30.61 -11.44 20.27
CA PRO A 90 30.08 -12.78 20.03
C PRO A 90 28.55 -12.81 20.06
N VAL A 91 27.94 -13.48 19.10
CA VAL A 91 26.49 -13.72 19.04
C VAL A 91 26.08 -14.94 19.87
N ASP A 92 24.81 -15.01 20.27
CA ASP A 92 24.27 -16.12 21.06
C ASP A 92 23.91 -17.34 20.20
N ALA A 93 23.65 -17.13 18.92
CA ALA A 93 23.46 -18.18 17.92
C ALA A 93 23.78 -17.67 16.52
N LEU A 94 24.23 -18.57 15.66
CA LEU A 94 24.41 -18.35 14.22
C LEU A 94 23.60 -19.41 13.48
N TYR A 95 22.47 -19.01 12.91
CA TYR A 95 21.62 -19.87 12.11
C TYR A 95 22.13 -19.96 10.68
N LEU A 96 22.50 -21.16 10.26
CA LEU A 96 22.81 -21.47 8.87
C LEU A 96 21.67 -22.30 8.29
N PHE A 97 20.84 -21.65 7.49
CA PHE A 97 19.70 -22.30 6.87
C PHE A 97 20.07 -22.84 5.48
N VAL A 98 19.85 -24.12 5.23
CA VAL A 98 20.23 -24.79 3.98
C VAL A 98 19.00 -25.00 3.10
N MET A 99 19.03 -24.43 1.89
CA MET A 99 18.01 -24.57 0.86
C MET A 99 18.18 -25.89 0.07
N GLY A 100 17.10 -26.64 -0.14
CA GLY A 100 17.08 -27.81 -1.04
C GLY A 100 16.29 -29.02 -0.49
N ASP A 101 16.03 -29.99 -1.38
CA ASP A 101 15.21 -31.16 -1.08
C ASP A 101 15.99 -32.26 -0.34
N SER A 102 15.26 -32.97 0.53
CA SER A 102 15.73 -33.45 1.83
C SER A 102 16.51 -34.78 1.87
N SER A 103 16.89 -35.38 0.75
CA SER A 103 17.42 -36.76 0.72
C SER A 103 18.95 -36.91 0.66
N ALA A 104 19.72 -35.81 0.50
CA ALA A 104 21.18 -35.89 0.43
C ALA A 104 21.83 -35.71 1.82
N GLU A 105 22.85 -36.52 2.12
CA GLU A 105 23.76 -36.30 3.24
C GLU A 105 24.32 -34.86 3.21
N PRO A 106 24.49 -34.19 4.37
CA PRO A 106 25.12 -32.87 4.42
C PRO A 106 26.46 -32.91 3.68
N SER A 107 26.69 -31.93 2.81
CA SER A 107 27.95 -31.81 2.11
C SER A 107 29.11 -31.77 3.12
N ARG A 108 30.30 -32.21 2.70
CA ARG A 108 31.50 -32.14 3.54
C ARG A 108 31.71 -30.73 4.11
N SER A 109 31.43 -29.71 3.29
CA SER A 109 31.43 -28.30 3.68
C SER A 109 30.54 -28.03 4.88
N LEU A 110 29.27 -28.44 4.86
CA LEU A 110 28.34 -28.21 5.97
C LEU A 110 28.73 -28.90 7.27
N ARG A 111 29.33 -30.11 7.20
CA ARG A 111 29.85 -30.80 8.39
C ARG A 111 31.04 -30.05 9.00
N GLU A 112 31.94 -29.57 8.16
CA GLU A 112 33.08 -28.76 8.59
C GLU A 112 32.58 -27.44 9.20
N VAL A 113 31.61 -26.78 8.59
CA VAL A 113 30.99 -25.55 9.12
C VAL A 113 30.39 -25.76 10.51
N LYS A 114 29.58 -26.81 10.69
CA LYS A 114 28.96 -27.11 11.98
C LYS A 114 30.01 -27.39 13.08
N ALA A 115 31.19 -27.89 12.72
CA ALA A 115 32.26 -28.18 13.67
C ALA A 115 33.10 -26.95 14.06
N MET A 116 32.89 -25.78 13.43
CA MET A 116 33.69 -24.57 13.70
C MET A 116 33.38 -23.95 15.05
N SER A 117 32.13 -24.04 15.52
CA SER A 117 31.71 -23.47 16.80
C SER A 117 30.37 -24.03 17.25
N ASP A 118 30.17 -24.16 18.56
CA ASP A 118 28.93 -24.64 19.17
C ASP A 118 27.74 -23.67 18.99
N ILE A 119 28.02 -22.40 18.65
CA ILE A 119 26.97 -21.39 18.38
C ILE A 119 26.28 -21.62 17.02
N ILE A 120 26.83 -22.48 16.16
CA ILE A 120 26.34 -22.69 14.80
C ILE A 120 25.19 -23.70 14.80
N ILE A 121 24.02 -23.23 14.38
CA ILE A 121 22.80 -24.02 14.28
C ILE A 121 22.46 -24.21 12.81
N VAL A 122 22.73 -25.40 12.28
CA VAL A 122 22.39 -25.75 10.89
C VAL A 122 20.95 -26.27 10.82
N LYS A 123 20.11 -25.61 10.02
CA LYS A 123 18.70 -26.00 9.81
C LYS A 123 18.38 -26.16 8.33
N LYS A 124 17.41 -27.02 8.03
CA LYS A 124 16.89 -27.18 6.66
C LYS A 124 15.71 -26.22 6.46
N MET A 125 15.61 -25.64 5.27
CA MET A 125 14.46 -24.83 4.88
C MET A 125 13.60 -25.61 3.90
N ALA A 126 12.34 -25.83 4.26
CA ALA A 126 11.38 -26.47 3.36
C ALA A 126 10.87 -25.52 2.26
N ARG A 127 11.04 -24.20 2.45
CA ARG A 127 10.49 -23.15 1.57
C ARG A 127 11.58 -22.20 1.10
N ARG A 128 11.29 -21.47 0.02
CA ARG A 128 12.13 -20.36 -0.49
C ARG A 128 11.92 -19.10 0.37
N SER A 129 12.07 -19.24 1.69
CA SER A 129 11.96 -18.13 2.62
C SER A 129 13.27 -17.34 2.66
N SER A 130 13.21 -16.06 3.01
CA SER A 130 14.43 -15.30 3.29
C SER A 130 15.08 -15.82 4.58
N ASN A 131 16.40 -15.63 4.71
CA ASN A 131 17.13 -15.92 5.95
C ASN A 131 16.49 -15.26 7.19
N LEU A 132 15.90 -14.07 7.03
CA LEU A 132 15.16 -13.38 8.07
C LEU A 132 13.90 -14.15 8.47
N LEU A 133 13.04 -14.52 7.51
CA LEU A 133 11.79 -15.21 7.82
C LEU A 133 12.04 -16.52 8.55
N ALA A 134 13.03 -17.30 8.10
CA ALA A 134 13.43 -18.52 8.78
C ALA A 134 13.90 -18.26 10.23
N ALA A 135 14.64 -17.17 10.46
CA ALA A 135 15.03 -16.79 11.83
C ALA A 135 13.84 -16.33 12.68
N LEU A 136 12.83 -15.68 12.09
CA LEU A 136 11.63 -15.23 12.81
C LEU A 136 10.72 -16.38 13.25
N GLU A 137 10.76 -17.52 12.56
CA GLU A 137 10.07 -18.76 12.98
C GLU A 137 10.71 -19.38 14.22
N GLU A 138 12.04 -19.25 14.33
CA GLU A 138 12.86 -19.82 15.40
C GLU A 138 12.93 -18.93 16.64
N GLU A 139 13.20 -17.64 16.45
CA GLU A 139 13.30 -16.66 17.52
C GLU A 139 11.93 -16.04 17.79
N ARG A 140 11.23 -16.52 18.82
CA ARG A 140 9.89 -16.04 19.19
C ARG A 140 9.88 -14.94 20.26
N ASP A 141 10.99 -14.76 20.97
CA ASP A 141 11.10 -13.71 21.99
C ASP A 141 11.17 -12.32 21.32
N PRO A 142 10.21 -11.42 21.57
CA PRO A 142 10.15 -10.09 20.94
C PRO A 142 11.39 -9.22 21.23
N SER A 143 12.12 -9.49 22.30
CA SER A 143 13.33 -8.77 22.67
C SER A 143 14.58 -9.19 21.88
N THR A 144 14.52 -10.30 21.14
CA THR A 144 15.67 -10.82 20.38
C THR A 144 16.06 -9.88 19.25
N TRP A 145 17.37 -9.66 19.09
CA TRP A 145 17.95 -8.93 17.97
C TRP A 145 18.48 -9.92 16.94
N ILE A 146 18.10 -9.73 15.69
CA ILE A 146 18.37 -10.63 14.57
C ILE A 146 19.18 -9.86 13.53
N ILE A 147 20.41 -10.31 13.27
CA ILE A 147 21.28 -9.74 12.26
C ILE A 147 21.23 -10.62 11.01
N THR A 148 20.84 -10.06 9.86
CA THR A 148 20.82 -10.77 8.58
C THR A 148 22.12 -10.55 7.81
N VAL A 149 22.66 -11.63 7.24
CA VAL A 149 23.89 -11.65 6.43
C VAL A 149 23.76 -12.65 5.27
N GLU A 150 24.64 -12.55 4.28
CA GLU A 150 24.67 -13.45 3.10
C GLU A 150 25.82 -14.45 3.18
N ASP A 151 25.69 -15.57 2.46
CA ASP A 151 26.58 -16.75 2.54
C ASP A 151 27.86 -16.67 1.69
N ASP A 152 28.07 -15.56 0.97
CA ASP A 152 29.20 -15.33 0.07
C ASP A 152 30.00 -14.05 0.36
N VAL A 153 29.84 -13.53 1.58
CA VAL A 153 30.52 -12.33 2.07
C VAL A 153 31.42 -12.66 3.25
N VAL A 154 32.65 -12.14 3.25
CA VAL A 154 33.55 -12.19 4.42
C VAL A 154 33.40 -10.89 5.18
N TYR A 155 32.93 -10.96 6.42
CA TYR A 155 32.57 -9.80 7.21
C TYR A 155 33.75 -9.23 8.01
N GLN A 156 33.80 -7.91 8.15
CA GLN A 156 34.71 -7.22 9.05
C GLN A 156 34.46 -7.67 10.49
N ARG A 157 35.55 -7.77 11.25
CA ARG A 157 35.54 -8.25 12.64
C ARG A 157 34.61 -7.48 13.57
N ASP A 158 34.44 -6.19 13.33
CA ASP A 158 33.66 -5.30 14.21
C ASP A 158 32.25 -5.01 13.69
N MET A 159 31.78 -5.73 12.67
CA MET A 159 30.44 -5.51 12.09
C MET A 159 29.32 -5.71 13.13
N VAL A 160 29.32 -6.85 13.85
CA VAL A 160 28.29 -7.15 14.86
C VAL A 160 28.33 -6.11 15.97
N LEU A 161 29.53 -5.77 16.46
CA LEU A 161 29.68 -4.76 17.52
C LEU A 161 29.12 -3.40 17.06
N ALA A 162 29.44 -2.96 15.85
CA ALA A 162 28.94 -1.70 15.30
C ALA A 162 27.41 -1.65 15.22
N LEU A 163 26.76 -2.75 14.78
CA LEU A 163 25.29 -2.83 14.74
C LEU A 163 24.67 -2.84 16.13
N VAL A 164 25.25 -3.59 17.07
CA VAL A 164 24.75 -3.72 18.45
C VAL A 164 24.82 -2.37 19.18
N VAL A 165 25.96 -1.66 19.10
CA VAL A 165 26.11 -0.36 19.77
C VAL A 165 25.23 0.71 19.13
N ALA A 166 25.07 0.68 17.80
CA ALA A 166 24.13 1.56 17.11
C ALA A 166 22.69 1.27 17.56
N ALA A 167 22.27 0.00 17.56
CA ALA A 167 20.92 -0.40 17.95
C ALA A 167 20.58 -0.04 19.41
N ALA A 168 21.57 -0.12 20.30
CA ALA A 168 21.43 0.28 21.71
C ALA A 168 21.31 1.80 21.90
N ALA A 169 21.94 2.59 21.02
CA ALA A 169 21.89 4.05 21.08
C ALA A 169 20.71 4.66 20.31
N LEU A 170 20.07 3.89 19.43
CA LEU A 170 18.95 4.32 18.61
C LEU A 170 17.60 4.07 19.32
N PRO A 171 16.54 4.81 18.93
CA PRO A 171 15.19 4.51 19.40
C PRO A 171 14.79 3.04 19.18
N SER A 172 13.92 2.53 20.04
CA SER A 172 13.54 1.12 20.04
C SER A 172 13.00 0.68 18.67
N ASN A 173 12.28 1.54 17.96
CA ASN A 173 11.71 1.29 16.64
C ASN A 173 12.69 1.53 15.47
N VAL A 174 14.01 1.49 15.66
CA VAL A 174 14.96 1.76 14.57
C VAL A 174 15.86 0.56 14.31
N ALA A 175 16.03 0.21 13.02
CA ALA A 175 16.90 -0.84 12.53
C ALA A 175 18.19 -0.27 11.94
N PRO A 176 19.36 -0.44 12.58
CA PRO A 176 20.63 -0.03 12.00
C PRO A 176 21.09 -1.00 10.90
N ALA A 177 21.73 -0.45 9.87
CA ALA A 177 22.23 -1.21 8.74
C ALA A 177 23.45 -0.55 8.10
N PHE A 178 24.34 -1.36 7.51
CA PHE A 178 25.52 -0.87 6.79
C PHE A 178 25.25 -0.45 5.34
N TRP A 179 24.17 -0.94 4.72
CA TRP A 179 23.84 -0.55 3.36
C TRP A 179 22.33 -0.56 3.14
N CYS A 180 21.82 0.54 2.62
CA CYS A 180 20.40 0.66 2.31
C CYS A 180 20.14 1.16 0.89
N ALA A 181 18.93 0.94 0.41
CA ALA A 181 18.37 1.61 -0.75
C ALA A 181 17.43 2.70 -0.28
N GLN A 182 17.51 3.87 -0.90
CA GLN A 182 16.50 4.91 -0.75
C GLN A 182 15.68 4.99 -2.02
N ALA A 183 14.36 4.85 -1.89
CA ALA A 183 13.42 4.98 -2.99
C ALA A 183 13.01 6.44 -3.19
N PHE A 184 12.91 6.87 -4.45
CA PHE A 184 12.49 8.22 -4.84
C PHE A 184 11.84 8.21 -6.22
N VAL A 185 11.12 9.29 -6.57
CA VAL A 185 10.52 9.44 -7.91
C VAL A 185 11.36 10.34 -8.77
N ARG A 186 11.52 9.95 -10.02
CA ARG A 186 11.99 10.86 -11.06
C ARG A 186 11.15 10.66 -12.31
N VAL A 187 10.49 11.73 -12.78
CA VAL A 187 9.64 11.71 -14.00
C VAL A 187 8.58 10.60 -13.94
N GLY A 188 7.85 10.52 -12.84
CA GLY A 188 6.74 9.57 -12.66
C GLY A 188 7.13 8.08 -12.54
N SER A 189 8.43 7.78 -12.52
CA SER A 189 8.94 6.41 -12.32
C SER A 189 9.62 6.27 -10.96
N LEU A 190 9.37 5.15 -10.28
CA LEU A 190 10.14 4.76 -9.10
C LEU A 190 11.60 4.52 -9.50
N ARG A 191 12.50 5.09 -8.71
CA ARG A 191 13.95 4.93 -8.79
C ARG A 191 14.45 4.69 -7.38
N TYR A 192 15.62 4.10 -7.26
CA TYR A 192 16.29 3.99 -5.98
C TYR A 192 17.79 4.17 -6.14
N SER A 193 18.42 4.62 -5.06
CA SER A 193 19.86 4.78 -4.96
C SER A 193 20.38 3.93 -3.81
N GLY A 194 21.41 3.13 -4.08
CA GLY A 194 22.17 2.46 -3.04
C GLY A 194 22.95 3.48 -2.21
N LEU A 195 22.94 3.28 -0.89
CA LEU A 195 23.58 4.11 0.12
C LEU A 195 24.52 3.19 0.92
N PRO A 196 25.80 3.10 0.55
CA PRO A 196 26.79 2.31 1.29
C PRO A 196 27.21 2.98 2.61
N ALA A 197 27.80 2.18 3.51
CA ALA A 197 28.58 2.64 4.66
C ALA A 197 29.72 3.54 4.17
N GLY A 198 29.66 4.82 4.51
CA GLY A 198 30.50 5.88 3.92
C GLY A 198 29.67 7.03 3.33
N SER A 199 28.38 6.78 3.08
CA SER A 199 27.40 7.86 2.97
C SER A 199 27.17 8.53 4.33
N SER A 200 26.57 9.72 4.34
CA SER A 200 26.20 10.39 5.59
C SER A 200 25.24 9.53 6.43
N GLU A 201 25.63 9.24 7.66
CA GLU A 201 24.84 8.52 8.67
C GLU A 201 23.45 9.16 8.85
N GLY A 202 22.41 8.34 9.05
CA GLY A 202 21.06 8.85 9.34
C GLY A 202 19.92 7.97 8.83
N THR A 203 18.69 8.44 9.05
CA THR A 203 17.45 7.74 8.66
C THR A 203 17.39 7.46 7.16
N VAL A 204 16.91 6.28 6.77
CA VAL A 204 16.71 5.89 5.37
C VAL A 204 15.23 5.63 5.09
N PHE A 205 14.77 6.16 3.96
CA PHE A 205 13.42 5.94 3.44
C PHE A 205 13.46 4.89 2.31
N GLY A 206 13.41 3.61 2.68
CA GLY A 206 13.47 2.48 1.77
C GLY A 206 13.69 1.16 2.51
N TRP A 207 14.63 0.34 2.05
CA TRP A 207 14.97 -0.96 2.64
C TRP A 207 16.49 -1.08 2.80
N CYS A 208 16.95 -2.04 3.59
CA CYS A 208 18.37 -2.30 3.77
C CYS A 208 18.76 -3.71 3.33
N TYR A 209 19.97 -3.85 2.81
CA TYR A 209 20.39 -5.09 2.16
C TYR A 209 21.11 -6.01 3.14
N SER A 210 20.67 -7.26 3.20
CA SER A 210 21.22 -8.28 4.10
C SER A 210 22.69 -8.56 3.82
N PHE A 211 23.16 -8.49 2.57
CA PHE A 211 24.58 -8.72 2.26
C PHE A 211 25.54 -7.82 3.05
N ALA A 212 25.11 -6.63 3.44
CA ALA A 212 25.94 -5.71 4.20
C ALA A 212 25.76 -5.84 5.73
N GLY A 213 24.77 -6.59 6.21
CA GLY A 213 24.41 -6.61 7.62
C GLY A 213 23.32 -5.60 7.95
N VAL A 214 22.18 -6.11 8.43
CA VAL A 214 21.05 -5.35 8.98
C VAL A 214 20.66 -5.95 10.31
N LEU A 215 20.47 -5.12 11.34
CA LEU A 215 19.96 -5.58 12.64
C LEU A 215 18.48 -5.23 12.77
N TYR A 216 17.67 -6.27 12.84
CA TYR A 216 16.25 -6.21 13.14
C TYR A 216 15.98 -6.59 14.59
N LYS A 217 14.85 -6.14 15.13
CA LYS A 217 14.35 -6.56 16.45
C LYS A 217 13.13 -7.43 16.21
N ARG A 218 12.99 -8.56 16.92
CA ARG A 218 11.93 -9.54 16.64
C ARG A 218 10.53 -8.93 16.69
N TRP A 219 10.29 -8.00 17.61
CA TRP A 219 9.00 -7.31 17.74
C TRP A 219 8.62 -6.41 16.55
N PHE A 220 9.54 -6.13 15.62
CA PHE A 220 9.21 -5.40 14.37
C PHE A 220 8.23 -6.16 13.47
N PHE A 221 8.10 -7.48 13.67
CA PHE A 221 7.35 -8.35 12.78
C PHE A 221 6.25 -9.10 13.50
N ASP A 222 5.04 -9.03 12.94
CA ASP A 222 3.94 -9.91 13.30
C ASP A 222 3.81 -11.05 12.28
N ASP A 223 2.79 -11.90 12.44
CA ASP A 223 2.60 -13.07 11.58
C ASP A 223 2.31 -12.72 10.11
N GLN A 224 1.91 -11.47 9.80
CA GLN A 224 1.68 -11.05 8.42
C GLN A 224 2.99 -10.95 7.62
N VAL A 225 4.16 -10.94 8.28
CA VAL A 225 5.46 -11.00 7.59
C VAL A 225 5.64 -12.34 6.86
N PHE A 226 5.03 -13.43 7.35
CA PHE A 226 5.14 -14.77 6.75
C PHE A 226 4.23 -14.97 5.54
N LEU A 227 3.45 -13.95 5.16
CA LEU A 227 2.66 -13.99 3.91
C LEU A 227 3.54 -14.14 2.66
N LEU A 228 4.86 -13.90 2.75
CA LEU A 228 5.80 -14.18 1.66
C LEU A 228 5.85 -15.67 1.29
N ASP A 229 5.75 -16.55 2.31
CA ASP A 229 6.00 -17.99 2.18
C ASP A 229 4.73 -18.84 2.18
N ASN A 230 3.56 -18.20 2.29
CA ASN A 230 2.31 -18.91 2.41
C ASN A 230 1.84 -19.42 1.03
N ALA A 231 1.72 -20.74 0.88
CA ALA A 231 1.33 -21.39 -0.38
C ALA A 231 -0.08 -20.98 -0.90
N GLY A 232 -0.88 -20.30 -0.09
CA GLY A 232 -2.17 -19.68 -0.47
C GLY A 232 -2.13 -18.16 -0.67
N TYR A 233 -0.98 -17.52 -0.43
CA TYR A 233 -0.75 -16.09 -0.56
C TYR A 233 0.44 -15.89 -1.52
N LEU A 234 0.19 -15.70 -2.82
CA LEU A 234 1.23 -15.37 -3.81
C LEU A 234 1.76 -13.93 -3.60
N ALA A 235 2.43 -13.63 -2.48
CA ALA A 235 3.29 -12.45 -2.42
C ALA A 235 4.01 -12.34 -3.78
N PRO A 236 3.98 -11.16 -4.45
CA PRO A 236 4.29 -11.10 -5.88
C PRO A 236 5.58 -11.84 -6.17
N ASP A 237 5.65 -12.58 -7.29
CA ASP A 237 6.86 -13.33 -7.65
C ASP A 237 8.14 -12.47 -7.59
N ALA A 238 7.97 -11.17 -7.81
CA ALA A 238 8.98 -10.15 -7.59
C ALA A 238 9.51 -10.12 -6.14
N CYS A 239 8.64 -10.10 -5.13
CA CYS A 239 9.01 -10.07 -3.71
C CYS A 239 9.66 -11.34 -3.19
N VAL A 240 9.33 -12.51 -3.74
CA VAL A 240 9.96 -13.79 -3.33
C VAL A 240 11.48 -13.75 -3.49
N LYS A 241 11.99 -12.97 -4.46
CA LYS A 241 13.42 -12.80 -4.71
C LYS A 241 14.05 -11.64 -3.91
N HIS A 242 13.24 -10.87 -3.21
CA HIS A 242 13.62 -9.60 -2.58
C HIS A 242 13.16 -9.56 -1.12
N GLY A 243 13.60 -10.54 -0.33
CA GLY A 243 13.26 -10.65 1.10
C GLY A 243 13.59 -9.40 1.93
N ASP A 244 14.66 -8.69 1.57
CA ASP A 244 15.08 -7.43 2.17
C ASP A 244 14.05 -6.30 1.95
N VAL A 245 13.52 -6.21 0.72
CA VAL A 245 12.43 -5.29 0.37
C VAL A 245 11.16 -5.70 1.10
N TRP A 246 10.91 -7.00 1.24
CA TRP A 246 9.76 -7.52 1.96
C TRP A 246 9.77 -7.14 3.44
N ALA A 247 10.90 -7.35 4.10
CA ALA A 247 11.11 -6.97 5.50
C ALA A 247 10.96 -5.45 5.70
N GLY A 248 11.62 -4.66 4.86
CA GLY A 248 11.53 -3.20 4.95
C GLY A 248 10.15 -2.65 4.68
N GLY A 249 9.46 -3.22 3.68
CA GLY A 249 8.08 -2.89 3.37
C GLY A 249 7.14 -3.19 4.53
N HIS A 250 7.29 -4.34 5.21
CA HIS A 250 6.49 -4.72 6.37
C HIS A 250 6.71 -3.80 7.57
N MET A 251 7.96 -3.39 7.84
CA MET A 251 8.27 -2.43 8.92
C MET A 251 7.62 -1.06 8.68
N LEU A 252 7.77 -0.52 7.47
CA LEU A 252 7.17 0.75 7.06
C LEU A 252 5.63 0.72 7.17
N SER A 253 5.07 -0.40 6.74
CA SER A 253 3.65 -0.79 6.79
C SER A 253 2.98 -0.58 8.13
N LYS A 254 3.66 -0.99 9.20
CA LYS A 254 3.08 -0.97 10.54
C LYS A 254 3.30 0.36 11.25
N GLY A 255 3.96 1.31 10.60
CA GLY A 255 4.59 2.44 11.30
C GLY A 255 5.64 1.97 12.31
N HIS A 256 6.03 0.69 12.26
CA HIS A 256 7.00 0.06 13.14
C HIS A 256 8.35 0.05 12.44
N GLY A 257 8.89 1.26 12.35
CA GLY A 257 10.31 1.44 12.41
C GLY A 257 10.98 2.01 11.19
N GLU A 258 12.04 2.75 11.48
CA GLU A 258 12.86 3.46 10.50
C GLU A 258 14.18 2.70 10.33
N PHE A 259 14.68 2.65 9.11
CA PHE A 259 16.06 2.21 8.89
C PHE A 259 17.03 3.34 9.22
N TYR A 260 18.20 2.98 9.72
CA TYR A 260 19.25 3.93 10.03
C TYR A 260 20.57 3.43 9.42
N LEU A 261 21.09 4.19 8.47
CA LEU A 261 22.38 3.88 7.85
C LEU A 261 23.49 4.23 8.84
N VAL A 262 24.25 3.22 9.29
CA VAL A 262 25.40 3.43 10.17
C VAL A 262 26.65 3.81 9.40
N ASN A 263 27.54 4.56 10.05
CA ASN A 263 28.87 4.83 9.53
C ASN A 263 29.92 4.66 10.65
N PRO A 264 30.45 3.44 10.84
CA PRO A 264 31.47 3.17 11.86
C PRO A 264 32.90 3.47 11.39
N GLY A 265 33.09 4.08 10.21
CA GLY A 265 34.41 4.31 9.62
C GLY A 265 34.95 3.16 8.76
N PHE A 266 34.18 2.10 8.56
CA PHE A 266 34.51 0.98 7.66
C PHE A 266 33.28 0.40 6.96
N MET A 267 33.52 -0.36 5.88
CA MET A 267 32.53 -1.20 5.20
C MET A 267 32.38 -2.53 5.94
N SER A 268 31.18 -3.08 6.05
CA SER A 268 30.93 -4.31 6.82
C SER A 268 31.65 -5.56 6.33
N PHE A 269 32.28 -5.55 5.15
CA PHE A 269 32.93 -6.72 4.56
C PHE A 269 34.36 -6.44 4.07
N THR A 270 35.18 -7.49 4.05
CA THR A 270 36.57 -7.50 3.57
C THR A 270 36.64 -8.22 2.21
N GLY A 271 36.79 -7.48 1.11
CA GLY A 271 37.01 -8.06 -0.22
C GLY A 271 36.17 -7.44 -1.33
N GLY A 272 36.50 -7.80 -2.57
CA GLY A 272 35.72 -7.40 -3.74
C GLY A 272 34.38 -8.14 -3.76
N MET A 273 33.29 -7.39 -3.90
CA MET A 273 31.94 -7.91 -4.06
C MET A 273 31.90 -8.86 -5.27
N GLN A 274 31.78 -10.19 -5.06
CA GLN A 274 31.41 -11.10 -6.14
C GLN A 274 29.93 -10.87 -6.43
N THR A 275 29.65 -9.83 -7.22
CA THR A 275 28.32 -9.27 -7.40
C THR A 275 27.34 -10.26 -8.03
N ALA A 276 26.33 -10.66 -7.26
CA ALA A 276 25.00 -10.96 -7.80
C ALA A 276 24.23 -9.68 -8.19
N PHE A 277 24.79 -8.47 -8.03
CA PHE A 277 24.26 -7.21 -8.59
C PHE A 277 24.47 -7.10 -10.12
N GLY A 278 24.34 -8.23 -10.82
CA GLY A 278 24.52 -8.36 -12.25
C GLY A 278 23.28 -7.91 -13.04
N ARG A 279 23.45 -6.82 -13.80
CA ARG A 279 22.71 -6.47 -15.03
C ARG A 279 21.19 -6.26 -14.90
N GLY A 280 20.75 -5.02 -14.71
CA GLY A 280 19.49 -4.45 -15.24
C GLY A 280 18.15 -5.04 -14.77
N LEU A 281 17.95 -6.35 -14.88
CA LEU A 281 16.72 -7.11 -14.61
C LEU A 281 16.36 -7.21 -13.12
N ILE A 282 17.36 -7.13 -12.24
CA ILE A 282 17.13 -7.17 -10.78
C ILE A 282 16.40 -5.91 -10.31
N ARG A 283 16.62 -4.76 -10.98
CA ARG A 283 16.02 -3.48 -10.57
C ARG A 283 14.52 -3.41 -10.76
N ASP A 284 14.00 -4.05 -11.80
CA ASP A 284 12.57 -3.97 -12.12
C ASP A 284 11.74 -4.84 -11.18
N SER A 285 12.23 -6.03 -10.84
CA SER A 285 11.57 -6.89 -9.83
C SER A 285 11.66 -6.29 -8.42
N GLU A 286 12.77 -5.64 -8.07
CA GLU A 286 12.92 -4.96 -6.78
C GLU A 286 11.95 -3.77 -6.67
N ALA A 287 11.89 -2.94 -7.71
CA ALA A 287 10.94 -1.83 -7.80
C ALA A 287 9.49 -2.31 -7.80
N HIS A 288 9.19 -3.44 -8.44
CA HIS A 288 7.87 -4.05 -8.42
C HIS A 288 7.49 -4.47 -6.99
N CYS A 289 8.38 -5.16 -6.26
CA CYS A 289 8.11 -5.53 -4.88
C CYS A 289 7.88 -4.30 -3.99
N ALA A 290 8.75 -3.28 -4.09
CA ALA A 290 8.59 -2.04 -3.34
C ALA A 290 7.26 -1.32 -3.66
N SER A 291 6.82 -1.34 -4.93
CA SER A 291 5.53 -0.77 -5.33
C SER A 291 4.34 -1.52 -4.73
N TRP A 292 4.46 -2.83 -4.57
CA TRP A 292 3.42 -3.66 -3.97
C TRP A 292 3.28 -3.41 -2.46
N PHE A 293 4.37 -3.09 -1.76
CA PHE A 293 4.29 -2.73 -0.35
C PHE A 293 3.57 -1.43 -0.09
N ALA A 294 3.91 -0.38 -0.84
CA ALA A 294 3.18 0.87 -0.68
C ALA A 294 1.72 0.75 -1.10
N ALA A 295 1.44 -0.15 -2.06
CA ALA A 295 0.09 -0.50 -2.47
C ALA A 295 -0.70 -1.14 -1.33
N TYR A 296 -0.19 -2.24 -0.79
CA TYR A 296 -0.87 -3.07 0.19
C TYR A 296 -1.10 -2.34 1.51
N TRP A 297 -0.11 -1.61 1.99
CA TRP A 297 -0.12 -1.07 3.36
C TRP A 297 -0.51 0.40 3.45
N GLY A 298 -0.88 1.01 2.32
CA GLY A 298 -1.29 2.43 2.27
C GLY A 298 -0.25 3.38 2.87
N VAL A 299 1.03 2.99 2.92
CA VAL A 299 2.10 3.77 3.55
C VAL A 299 2.41 4.96 2.67
N PHE A 300 1.67 6.03 2.92
CA PHE A 300 2.13 7.37 2.66
C PHE A 300 2.76 7.85 3.94
N ALA A 301 4.09 7.94 3.98
CA ALA A 301 4.76 8.69 5.03
C ALA A 301 4.13 10.10 5.01
N GLU A 302 3.36 10.42 6.05
CA GLU A 302 2.62 11.67 6.16
C GLU A 302 3.60 12.83 5.91
N GLY A 303 3.48 13.46 4.74
CA GLY A 303 4.26 14.65 4.36
C GLY A 303 5.23 14.54 3.18
N ARG A 304 5.39 13.42 2.44
CA ARG A 304 6.29 13.35 1.25
C ARG A 304 5.74 12.45 0.12
N PRO A 305 6.17 12.66 -1.15
CA PRO A 305 5.28 12.66 -2.31
C PRO A 305 4.65 11.28 -2.56
N ALA A 306 3.32 11.30 -2.69
CA ALA A 306 2.43 10.18 -3.07
C ALA A 306 2.75 9.50 -4.42
N ASN A 307 3.92 9.77 -5.00
CA ASN A 307 4.37 9.28 -6.28
C ASN A 307 5.45 8.17 -6.17
N ILE A 308 6.06 7.94 -4.99
CA ILE A 308 7.25 7.06 -4.85
C ILE A 308 6.95 5.62 -5.24
N TYR A 309 5.75 5.13 -5.00
CA TYR A 309 5.45 3.71 -5.15
C TYR A 309 4.15 3.48 -5.94
N ARG A 310 4.16 3.83 -7.23
CA ARG A 310 3.02 3.53 -8.10
C ARG A 310 3.08 2.07 -8.56
N HIS A 311 2.08 1.28 -8.18
CA HIS A 311 1.87 -0.05 -8.76
C HIS A 311 1.40 0.08 -10.22
N PRO A 312 1.94 -0.70 -11.18
CA PRO A 312 1.59 -0.59 -12.61
C PRO A 312 0.11 -0.87 -12.91
N HIS A 313 -0.55 -1.65 -12.04
CA HIS A 313 -1.97 -1.98 -12.17
C HIS A 313 -2.91 -1.04 -11.39
N PHE A 314 -2.38 0.01 -10.74
CA PHE A 314 -3.22 1.12 -10.27
C PHE A 314 -3.45 2.17 -11.34
N GLN A 315 -4.73 2.38 -11.58
CA GLN A 315 -5.27 3.20 -12.66
C GLN A 315 -5.80 4.51 -12.08
N ARG A 316 -6.41 4.45 -10.90
CA ARG A 316 -6.95 5.59 -10.15
C ARG A 316 -6.30 5.66 -8.76
N ARG A 317 -5.03 6.07 -8.70
CA ARG A 317 -4.13 6.08 -7.52
C ARG A 317 -4.82 6.26 -6.16
N GLU A 318 -5.49 7.39 -5.95
CA GLU A 318 -6.11 7.71 -4.66
C GLU A 318 -7.27 6.76 -4.35
N LYS A 319 -8.05 6.38 -5.36
CA LYS A 319 -9.17 5.44 -5.21
C LYS A 319 -8.66 4.04 -4.93
N ASP A 320 -7.71 3.56 -5.73
CA ASP A 320 -7.22 2.18 -5.63
C ASP A 320 -6.53 1.91 -4.29
N LEU A 321 -5.71 2.86 -3.83
CA LEU A 321 -5.03 2.77 -2.54
C LEU A 321 -6.01 2.88 -1.38
N LYS A 322 -6.99 3.79 -1.48
CA LYS A 322 -8.02 3.89 -0.46
C LYS A 322 -8.86 2.62 -0.38
N MET A 323 -9.21 2.04 -1.53
CA MET A 323 -9.93 0.77 -1.61
C MET A 323 -9.13 -0.34 -0.92
N LEU A 324 -7.84 -0.48 -1.19
CA LEU A 324 -7.03 -1.49 -0.51
C LEU A 324 -6.97 -1.29 0.99
N SER A 325 -6.83 -0.05 1.46
CA SER A 325 -6.83 0.23 2.90
C SER A 325 -8.14 -0.14 3.62
N MET A 326 -9.22 -0.39 2.88
CA MET A 326 -10.51 -0.82 3.46
C MET A 326 -10.57 -2.31 3.73
N PHE A 327 -9.71 -3.10 3.08
CA PHE A 327 -9.59 -4.53 3.28
C PHE A 327 -8.46 -4.80 4.28
N GLY A 328 -8.82 -5.17 5.51
CA GLY A 328 -7.84 -5.47 6.56
C GLY A 328 -6.94 -6.67 6.23
N ASP A 329 -7.49 -7.65 5.49
CA ASP A 329 -6.77 -8.77 4.91
C ASP A 329 -7.20 -8.93 3.43
N LEU A 330 -6.24 -8.86 2.51
CA LEU A 330 -6.50 -9.04 1.08
C LEU A 330 -6.45 -10.54 0.75
N ASN A 331 -7.51 -11.27 1.11
CA ASN A 331 -7.69 -12.66 0.69
C ASN A 331 -7.64 -12.77 -0.84
N ARG A 332 -6.93 -13.76 -1.38
CA ARG A 332 -6.77 -13.96 -2.84
C ARG A 332 -8.01 -14.51 -3.54
N ASN A 333 -8.94 -15.07 -2.78
CA ASN A 333 -10.20 -15.57 -3.31
C ASN A 333 -11.33 -14.55 -3.15
N GLY A 334 -10.99 -13.28 -3.34
CA GLY A 334 -11.96 -12.21 -3.30
C GLY A 334 -12.84 -12.16 -4.56
N SER A 335 -13.93 -11.42 -4.44
CA SER A 335 -14.92 -11.26 -5.48
C SER A 335 -15.27 -9.79 -5.65
N PHE A 336 -15.42 -9.32 -6.88
CA PHE A 336 -15.85 -7.95 -7.14
C PHE A 336 -16.94 -7.84 -8.21
N LEU A 337 -17.66 -6.73 -8.18
CA LEU A 337 -18.46 -6.25 -9.29
C LEU A 337 -18.07 -4.80 -9.57
N GLU A 338 -17.78 -4.48 -10.83
CA GLU A 338 -17.52 -3.12 -11.28
C GLU A 338 -18.52 -2.75 -12.38
N SER A 339 -19.32 -1.70 -12.14
CA SER A 339 -20.14 -1.09 -13.18
C SER A 339 -19.36 -0.01 -13.93
N ARG A 340 -19.68 0.15 -15.21
CA ARG A 340 -18.96 1.03 -16.14
C ARG A 340 -17.48 0.65 -16.20
N ALA A 341 -17.24 -0.63 -16.51
CA ALA A 341 -15.90 -1.19 -16.60
C ALA A 341 -15.05 -0.58 -17.73
N LEU A 342 -15.67 0.12 -18.69
CA LEU A 342 -15.02 0.74 -19.84
C LEU A 342 -14.16 -0.26 -20.63
N ASP A 343 -12.87 0.02 -20.80
CA ASP A 343 -11.90 -0.87 -21.43
C ASP A 343 -11.32 -1.93 -20.47
N GLY A 344 -11.81 -1.96 -19.22
CA GLY A 344 -11.43 -2.91 -18.17
C GLY A 344 -9.99 -2.79 -17.68
N ARG A 345 -9.25 -1.78 -18.15
CA ARG A 345 -7.86 -1.57 -17.81
C ARG A 345 -7.60 -0.14 -17.41
N ASN A 346 -7.87 0.84 -18.24
CA ASN A 346 -7.68 2.24 -17.89
C ASN A 346 -8.87 2.72 -17.04
N ASN A 347 -8.58 3.41 -15.94
CA ASN A 347 -9.55 3.86 -14.95
C ASN A 347 -10.37 2.77 -14.23
N SER A 348 -10.04 1.48 -14.41
CA SER A 348 -10.73 0.40 -13.69
C SER A 348 -10.38 0.41 -12.21
N LEU A 349 -11.40 0.27 -11.38
CA LEU A 349 -11.32 0.14 -9.91
C LEU A 349 -11.03 -1.30 -9.48
N SER A 350 -11.28 -2.28 -10.36
CA SER A 350 -11.11 -3.70 -10.07
C SER A 350 -9.90 -4.36 -10.74
N PHE A 351 -9.13 -3.60 -11.55
CA PHE A 351 -8.02 -4.16 -12.31
C PHE A 351 -6.93 -4.76 -11.43
N PHE A 352 -6.51 -4.01 -10.41
CA PHE A 352 -5.53 -4.46 -9.42
C PHE A 352 -5.97 -5.76 -8.71
N PHE A 353 -7.22 -5.81 -8.25
CA PHE A 353 -7.74 -6.96 -7.49
C PHE A 353 -7.70 -8.26 -8.30
N GLU A 354 -8.08 -8.23 -9.58
CA GLU A 354 -7.99 -9.43 -10.41
C GLU A 354 -6.52 -9.80 -10.71
N LYS A 355 -5.68 -8.82 -11.08
CA LYS A 355 -4.32 -9.11 -11.58
C LYS A 355 -3.34 -9.48 -10.47
N GLU A 356 -3.42 -8.81 -9.34
CA GLU A 356 -2.46 -8.97 -8.24
C GLU A 356 -2.96 -9.90 -7.15
N LEU A 357 -4.26 -9.89 -6.90
CA LEU A 357 -4.86 -10.67 -5.83
C LEU A 357 -5.57 -11.92 -6.36
N GLY A 358 -5.75 -12.07 -7.67
CA GLY A 358 -6.42 -13.23 -8.26
C GLY A 358 -7.93 -13.22 -8.05
N TRP A 359 -8.51 -12.06 -7.68
CA TRP A 359 -9.95 -11.96 -7.46
C TRP A 359 -10.71 -12.24 -8.75
N ARG A 360 -11.89 -12.85 -8.61
CA ARG A 360 -12.82 -13.03 -9.71
C ARG A 360 -13.88 -11.96 -9.66
N GLY A 361 -14.40 -11.54 -10.80
CA GLY A 361 -15.45 -10.53 -10.75
C GLY A 361 -16.38 -10.47 -11.92
N ILE A 362 -17.25 -9.48 -11.86
CA ILE A 362 -18.25 -9.16 -12.88
C ILE A 362 -17.96 -7.74 -13.36
N LEU A 363 -17.76 -7.60 -14.66
CA LEU A 363 -17.53 -6.32 -15.31
C LEU A 363 -18.77 -5.97 -16.13
N ILE A 364 -19.44 -4.89 -15.75
CA ILE A 364 -20.66 -4.44 -16.41
C ILE A 364 -20.34 -3.21 -17.24
N GLU A 365 -20.56 -3.31 -18.55
CA GLU A 365 -20.34 -2.20 -19.47
C GLU A 365 -21.52 -2.08 -20.44
N PRO A 366 -22.38 -1.05 -20.28
CA PRO A 366 -23.54 -0.85 -21.16
C PRO A 366 -23.18 -0.55 -22.62
N SER A 367 -22.01 0.05 -22.87
CA SER A 367 -21.57 0.45 -24.22
C SER A 367 -21.42 -0.74 -25.15
N GLU A 368 -21.77 -0.57 -26.43
CA GLU A 368 -21.50 -1.55 -27.48
C GLU A 368 -20.06 -1.47 -28.00
N ILE A 369 -19.36 -0.36 -27.76
CA ILE A 369 -18.05 -0.07 -28.36
C ILE A 369 -16.91 -0.67 -27.54
N GLN A 370 -17.10 -0.73 -26.22
CA GLN A 370 -16.05 -1.06 -25.26
C GLN A 370 -15.86 -2.56 -24.94
N PRO A 371 -16.87 -3.44 -25.07
CA PRO A 371 -16.72 -4.87 -24.77
C PRO A 371 -15.57 -5.61 -25.50
N PRO A 372 -15.17 -5.27 -26.74
CA PRO A 372 -14.00 -5.88 -27.38
C PRO A 372 -12.66 -5.60 -26.66
N LEU A 373 -12.59 -4.56 -25.82
CA LEU A 373 -11.38 -4.15 -25.09
C LEU A 373 -11.20 -4.89 -23.76
N LEU A 374 -12.24 -5.59 -23.28
CA LEU A 374 -12.23 -6.34 -22.02
C LEU A 374 -11.51 -7.70 -22.12
N GLY A 375 -10.96 -8.05 -23.29
CA GLY A 375 -10.40 -9.38 -23.61
C GLY A 375 -9.24 -9.85 -22.75
N ASP A 376 -8.57 -8.95 -22.00
CA ASP A 376 -7.49 -9.32 -21.08
C ASP A 376 -7.99 -9.69 -19.67
N ARG A 377 -9.31 -9.61 -19.39
CA ARG A 377 -9.93 -9.85 -18.07
C ARG A 377 -10.46 -11.28 -17.90
N ASN A 378 -9.68 -12.29 -18.31
CA ASN A 378 -10.09 -13.70 -18.34
C ASN A 378 -10.59 -14.28 -17.00
N GLY A 379 -10.29 -13.63 -15.87
CA GLY A 379 -10.79 -14.01 -14.53
C GLY A 379 -12.19 -13.50 -14.22
N SER A 380 -12.78 -12.68 -15.09
CA SER A 380 -14.04 -11.97 -14.85
C SER A 380 -15.10 -12.23 -15.90
N LEU A 381 -16.37 -12.28 -15.46
CA LEU A 381 -17.53 -12.34 -16.33
C LEU A 381 -17.84 -10.93 -16.85
N VAL A 382 -17.72 -10.74 -18.16
CA VAL A 382 -18.10 -9.50 -18.83
C VAL A 382 -19.57 -9.55 -19.22
N MET A 383 -20.34 -8.53 -18.82
CA MET A 383 -21.77 -8.42 -19.13
C MET A 383 -22.06 -7.08 -19.80
N GLN A 384 -22.49 -7.13 -21.05
CA GLN A 384 -22.92 -5.95 -21.77
C GLN A 384 -24.37 -5.59 -21.39
N THR A 385 -24.54 -4.95 -20.25
CA THR A 385 -25.84 -4.56 -19.70
C THR A 385 -25.67 -3.33 -18.82
N ALA A 386 -26.78 -2.81 -18.28
CA ALA A 386 -26.77 -1.78 -17.26
C ALA A 386 -27.54 -2.27 -16.03
N ILE A 387 -27.17 -1.76 -14.86
CA ILE A 387 -27.85 -2.07 -13.60
C ILE A 387 -28.96 -1.03 -13.39
N CYS A 388 -30.16 -1.48 -13.00
CA CYS A 388 -31.23 -0.59 -12.59
C CYS A 388 -32.10 -1.23 -11.52
N GLY A 389 -32.88 -0.42 -10.81
CA GLY A 389 -33.72 -0.89 -9.72
C GLY A 389 -34.89 -1.78 -10.15
N GLN A 390 -35.32 -1.74 -11.41
CA GLN A 390 -36.43 -2.55 -11.93
C GLN A 390 -35.98 -3.48 -13.06
N ALA A 391 -36.14 -4.79 -12.86
CA ALA A 391 -35.76 -5.80 -13.85
C ALA A 391 -36.55 -5.62 -15.16
N GLY A 392 -35.86 -5.67 -16.29
CA GLY A 392 -36.47 -5.63 -17.61
C GLY A 392 -36.96 -4.25 -18.05
N ALA A 393 -36.69 -3.19 -17.27
CA ALA A 393 -36.97 -1.82 -17.66
C ALA A 393 -36.21 -1.48 -18.95
N LYS A 394 -36.94 -0.96 -19.94
CA LYS A 394 -36.35 -0.41 -21.17
C LYS A 394 -36.07 1.06 -20.93
N ARG A 395 -34.78 1.43 -20.91
CA ARG A 395 -34.32 2.80 -20.72
C ARG A 395 -33.34 3.17 -21.82
N THR A 396 -33.23 4.46 -22.12
CA THR A 396 -32.27 4.96 -23.10
C THR A 396 -30.96 5.26 -22.41
N TRP A 397 -29.91 4.53 -22.78
CA TRP A 397 -28.54 4.83 -22.38
C TRP A 397 -27.97 5.92 -23.27
N LEU A 398 -27.44 6.98 -22.67
CA LEU A 398 -26.86 8.13 -23.36
C LEU A 398 -25.35 8.15 -23.11
N GLU A 399 -24.58 8.21 -24.19
CA GLU A 399 -23.12 8.35 -24.19
C GLU A 399 -22.74 9.64 -24.92
N ALA A 400 -22.06 10.57 -24.25
CA ALA A 400 -21.58 11.81 -24.85
C ALA A 400 -20.05 11.84 -24.92
N PHE A 401 -19.52 11.84 -26.15
CA PHE A 401 -18.09 11.77 -26.44
C PHE A 401 -17.46 13.16 -26.44
N ASP A 402 -16.22 13.25 -25.97
CA ASP A 402 -15.50 14.53 -25.88
C ASP A 402 -14.71 14.88 -27.15
N GLY A 403 -14.76 14.02 -28.17
CA GLY A 403 -14.06 14.15 -29.45
C GLY A 403 -12.53 14.04 -29.36
N LYS A 404 -11.98 13.81 -28.17
CA LYS A 404 -10.53 13.65 -27.93
C LYS A 404 -10.15 12.19 -27.69
N SER A 405 -11.09 11.41 -27.16
CA SER A 405 -10.93 9.98 -26.94
C SER A 405 -12.15 9.21 -27.47
N ASN A 406 -11.98 7.91 -27.70
CA ASN A 406 -13.10 7.01 -28.00
C ASN A 406 -13.89 6.64 -26.73
N LEU A 407 -13.62 7.28 -25.59
CA LEU A 407 -14.32 7.06 -24.33
C LEU A 407 -15.39 8.14 -24.12
N PRO A 408 -16.59 7.78 -23.65
CA PRO A 408 -17.63 8.75 -23.35
C PRO A 408 -17.25 9.54 -22.09
N GLY A 409 -17.20 10.86 -22.22
CA GLY A 409 -16.99 11.75 -21.08
C GLY A 409 -18.19 11.80 -20.14
N VAL A 410 -19.39 11.48 -20.64
CA VAL A 410 -20.61 11.27 -19.85
C VAL A 410 -21.30 10.01 -20.36
N ALA A 411 -21.66 9.10 -19.45
CA ALA A 411 -22.45 7.91 -19.76
C ALA A 411 -23.45 7.66 -18.63
N ALA A 412 -24.75 7.70 -18.93
CA ALA A 412 -25.82 7.51 -17.95
C ALA A 412 -27.15 7.19 -18.66
N PHE A 413 -28.18 6.82 -17.90
CA PHE A 413 -29.54 6.80 -18.44
C PHE A 413 -30.05 8.22 -18.68
N GLU A 414 -30.63 8.47 -19.85
CA GLU A 414 -31.09 9.81 -20.26
C GLU A 414 -32.15 10.39 -19.33
N ASP A 415 -33.02 9.54 -18.78
CA ASP A 415 -34.06 9.91 -17.81
C ASP A 415 -33.53 10.18 -16.39
N SER A 416 -32.28 9.80 -16.10
CA SER A 416 -31.59 10.14 -14.84
C SER A 416 -30.89 11.50 -14.89
N LEU A 417 -30.69 12.06 -16.09
CA LEU A 417 -29.97 13.31 -16.29
C LEU A 417 -30.91 14.52 -16.24
N GLU A 418 -30.38 15.67 -15.80
CA GLU A 418 -31.11 16.94 -15.87
C GLU A 418 -31.39 17.31 -17.33
N LYS A 419 -32.63 17.71 -17.65
CA LYS A 419 -33.06 17.96 -19.04
C LYS A 419 -32.23 19.04 -19.73
N GLU A 420 -31.87 20.09 -19.00
CA GLU A 420 -30.99 21.17 -19.47
C GLU A 420 -29.59 20.65 -19.79
N PHE A 421 -29.08 19.70 -19.00
CA PHE A 421 -27.77 19.08 -19.20
C PHE A 421 -27.77 18.19 -20.45
N VAL A 422 -28.83 17.38 -20.65
CA VAL A 422 -29.00 16.57 -21.88
C VAL A 422 -29.00 17.46 -23.12
N ARG A 423 -29.80 18.54 -23.10
CA ARG A 423 -29.86 19.50 -24.21
C ARG A 423 -28.49 20.10 -24.50
N LEU A 424 -27.76 20.53 -23.47
CA LEU A 424 -26.43 21.09 -23.63
C LEU A 424 -25.47 20.10 -24.29
N MET A 425 -25.51 18.82 -23.90
CA MET A 425 -24.67 17.79 -24.51
C MET A 425 -25.00 17.59 -25.99
N ASP A 426 -26.27 17.54 -26.36
CA ASP A 426 -26.69 17.44 -27.76
C ASP A 426 -26.16 18.59 -28.63
N PHE A 427 -25.96 19.78 -28.04
CA PHE A 427 -25.38 20.93 -28.76
C PHE A 427 -23.85 20.95 -28.80
N THR A 428 -23.18 20.30 -27.83
CA THR A 428 -21.74 20.50 -27.59
C THR A 428 -20.88 19.27 -27.85
N ARG A 429 -21.51 18.09 -27.99
CA ARG A 429 -20.83 16.80 -28.07
C ARG A 429 -21.48 15.89 -29.08
N GLU A 430 -20.74 14.88 -29.52
CA GLU A 430 -21.32 13.74 -30.21
C GLU A 430 -22.04 12.88 -29.17
N VAL A 431 -23.36 12.69 -29.35
CA VAL A 431 -24.21 11.95 -28.42
C VAL A 431 -24.77 10.70 -29.09
N ARG A 432 -24.52 9.54 -28.48
CA ARG A 432 -25.10 8.26 -28.86
C ARG A 432 -26.19 7.88 -27.87
N ARG A 433 -27.32 7.39 -28.40
CA ARG A 433 -28.45 6.88 -27.61
C ARG A 433 -28.72 5.43 -27.97
N THR A 434 -28.69 4.56 -26.97
CA THR A 434 -28.86 3.12 -27.13
C THR A 434 -29.99 2.63 -26.22
N PRO A 435 -31.08 2.05 -26.74
CA PRO A 435 -32.11 1.47 -25.91
C PRO A 435 -31.60 0.17 -25.28
N LEU A 436 -31.56 0.12 -23.95
CA LEU A 436 -31.09 -1.05 -23.20
C LEU A 436 -32.21 -1.64 -22.34
N ARG A 437 -32.18 -2.97 -22.19
CA ARG A 437 -32.91 -3.64 -21.11
C ARG A 437 -31.95 -3.82 -19.96
N CYS A 438 -32.23 -3.12 -18.87
CA CYS A 438 -31.37 -3.18 -17.71
C CYS A 438 -31.84 -4.26 -16.72
N ARG A 439 -30.90 -4.69 -15.87
CA ARG A 439 -31.05 -5.84 -14.97
C ARG A 439 -30.91 -5.40 -13.53
N GLN A 440 -31.52 -6.13 -12.62
CA GLN A 440 -31.30 -5.90 -11.20
C GLN A 440 -29.95 -6.50 -10.78
N LEU A 441 -29.32 -5.86 -9.79
CA LEU A 441 -28.06 -6.32 -9.21
C LEU A 441 -28.16 -7.78 -8.75
N LYS A 442 -29.26 -8.16 -8.06
CA LYS A 442 -29.50 -9.54 -7.61
C LYS A 442 -29.47 -10.57 -8.76
N ASP A 443 -30.05 -10.24 -9.91
CA ASP A 443 -30.16 -11.16 -11.04
C ASP A 443 -28.79 -11.38 -11.71
N ILE A 444 -27.93 -10.36 -11.64
CA ILE A 444 -26.55 -10.43 -12.11
C ILE A 444 -25.73 -11.32 -11.17
N LEU A 445 -25.81 -11.08 -9.87
CA LEU A 445 -25.09 -11.87 -8.86
C LEU A 445 -25.52 -13.34 -8.87
N GLN A 446 -26.81 -13.60 -9.02
CA GLN A 446 -27.35 -14.96 -9.11
C GLN A 446 -26.87 -15.67 -10.38
N GLN A 447 -26.89 -14.99 -11.54
CA GLN A 447 -26.38 -15.59 -12.79
C GLN A 447 -24.88 -15.89 -12.71
N ALA A 448 -24.11 -15.03 -12.05
CA ALA A 448 -22.67 -15.21 -11.91
C ALA A 448 -22.30 -16.24 -10.83
N GLU A 449 -23.28 -16.78 -10.10
CA GLU A 449 -23.07 -17.65 -8.93
C GLU A 449 -22.18 -16.99 -7.86
N MET A 450 -22.36 -15.68 -7.65
CA MET A 450 -21.56 -14.86 -6.74
C MET A 450 -22.43 -14.27 -5.63
N PRO A 451 -22.86 -15.08 -4.64
CA PRO A 451 -23.70 -14.61 -3.53
C PRO A 451 -22.98 -13.66 -2.57
N LYS A 452 -21.64 -13.76 -2.50
CA LYS A 452 -20.77 -12.85 -1.74
C LYS A 452 -19.94 -11.97 -2.68
N LEU A 453 -19.92 -10.67 -2.40
CA LEU A 453 -18.99 -9.71 -2.99
C LEU A 453 -18.08 -9.15 -1.91
N HIS A 454 -16.78 -9.18 -2.15
CA HIS A 454 -15.85 -8.44 -1.31
C HIS A 454 -15.85 -6.95 -1.72
N PHE A 455 -16.04 -6.66 -3.00
CA PHE A 455 -16.05 -5.28 -3.50
C PHE A 455 -17.17 -5.01 -4.51
N LEU A 456 -17.99 -4.00 -4.24
CA LEU A 456 -19.00 -3.49 -5.17
C LEU A 456 -18.65 -2.05 -5.58
N ALA A 457 -18.19 -1.85 -6.80
CA ALA A 457 -18.00 -0.54 -7.42
C ALA A 457 -19.19 -0.19 -8.31
N LEU A 458 -19.98 0.80 -7.90
CA LEU A 458 -21.07 1.37 -8.70
C LEU A 458 -20.72 2.78 -9.17
N ASP A 459 -20.17 2.87 -10.38
CA ASP A 459 -20.14 4.11 -11.15
C ASP A 459 -21.45 4.26 -11.92
N CYS A 460 -22.46 4.77 -11.21
CA CYS A 460 -23.80 4.97 -11.77
C CYS A 460 -24.33 6.39 -11.58
N SER A 461 -23.48 7.34 -11.18
CA SER A 461 -23.61 8.82 -11.01
C SER A 461 -24.95 9.39 -10.50
N TRP A 462 -26.08 8.95 -11.05
CA TRP A 462 -27.45 9.38 -10.79
C TRP A 462 -28.42 8.25 -10.38
N ASP A 463 -28.09 6.97 -10.60
CA ASP A 463 -28.99 5.83 -10.39
C ASP A 463 -28.71 5.02 -9.11
N ALA A 464 -27.67 5.37 -8.35
CA ALA A 464 -27.24 4.60 -7.16
C ALA A 464 -28.39 4.36 -6.17
N MET A 465 -29.23 5.37 -5.93
CA MET A 465 -30.37 5.26 -5.01
C MET A 465 -31.46 4.32 -5.54
N ASP A 466 -31.75 4.36 -6.85
CA ASP A 466 -32.75 3.47 -7.47
C ASP A 466 -32.31 2.00 -7.40
N ILE A 467 -31.01 1.75 -7.61
CA ILE A 467 -30.42 0.41 -7.55
C ILE A 467 -30.44 -0.11 -6.12
N LEU A 468 -29.86 0.63 -5.17
CA LEU A 468 -29.63 0.15 -3.81
C LEU A 468 -30.91 0.08 -2.97
N SER A 469 -31.89 0.98 -3.18
CA SER A 469 -33.15 0.94 -2.42
C SER A 469 -34.03 -0.27 -2.72
N LYS A 470 -33.77 -0.95 -3.85
CA LYS A 470 -34.48 -2.17 -4.29
C LYS A 470 -33.61 -3.42 -4.18
N PHE A 471 -32.39 -3.28 -3.65
CA PHE A 471 -31.48 -4.40 -3.42
C PHE A 471 -31.74 -5.02 -2.04
N ASN A 472 -31.79 -6.35 -1.97
CA ASN A 472 -31.91 -7.05 -0.69
C ASN A 472 -30.52 -7.34 -0.11
N PHE A 473 -30.10 -6.52 0.86
CA PHE A 473 -28.83 -6.70 1.58
C PHE A 473 -28.83 -7.90 2.54
N GLN A 474 -29.98 -8.54 2.80
CA GLN A 474 -30.03 -9.76 3.62
C GLN A 474 -29.60 -11.00 2.84
N ASP A 475 -29.86 -11.02 1.53
CA ASP A 475 -29.59 -12.19 0.67
C ASP A 475 -28.17 -12.18 0.09
N HIS A 476 -27.44 -11.07 0.23
CA HIS A 476 -26.13 -10.86 -0.36
C HIS A 476 -25.17 -10.24 0.63
N ASP A 477 -24.01 -10.89 0.81
CA ASP A 477 -22.94 -10.39 1.65
C ASP A 477 -22.02 -9.47 0.84
N ILE A 478 -21.95 -8.18 1.19
CA ILE A 478 -21.06 -7.21 0.55
C ILE A 478 -20.17 -6.54 1.59
N ASP A 479 -18.85 -6.71 1.49
CA ASP A 479 -17.90 -6.16 2.48
C ASP A 479 -17.68 -4.65 2.30
N VAL A 480 -17.38 -4.22 1.06
CA VAL A 480 -17.09 -2.81 0.72
C VAL A 480 -17.90 -2.37 -0.49
N ILE A 481 -18.52 -1.18 -0.38
CA ILE A 481 -19.29 -0.54 -1.45
C ILE A 481 -18.63 0.81 -1.79
N TYR A 482 -18.23 0.98 -3.05
CA TYR A 482 -17.83 2.25 -3.63
C TYR A 482 -18.93 2.80 -4.54
N LEU A 483 -19.36 4.03 -4.30
CA LEU A 483 -20.39 4.72 -5.09
C LEU A 483 -19.82 6.00 -5.68
N GLU A 484 -19.85 6.13 -7.01
CA GLU A 484 -19.60 7.40 -7.67
C GLU A 484 -20.93 8.14 -7.87
N VAL A 485 -21.08 9.30 -7.21
CA VAL A 485 -22.33 10.08 -7.17
C VAL A 485 -22.06 11.49 -7.65
N THR A 486 -22.84 11.97 -8.63
CA THR A 486 -22.75 13.34 -9.13
C THR A 486 -23.74 14.24 -8.40
N ARG A 487 -23.25 15.40 -7.94
CA ARG A 487 -24.03 16.43 -7.27
C ARG A 487 -24.23 17.60 -8.23
N SER A 488 -25.47 18.05 -8.44
CA SER A 488 -25.73 19.33 -9.09
C SER A 488 -25.79 20.48 -8.07
N LYS A 489 -25.59 21.71 -8.54
CA LYS A 489 -25.79 22.96 -7.75
C LYS A 489 -24.90 23.11 -6.52
N CYS A 490 -23.64 22.66 -6.59
CA CYS A 490 -22.68 22.89 -5.52
C CYS A 490 -22.26 24.37 -5.44
N ARG A 491 -22.26 24.97 -4.24
CA ARG A 491 -21.70 26.31 -4.01
C ARG A 491 -20.25 26.19 -3.54
N PHE A 492 -19.34 26.82 -4.29
CA PHE A 492 -17.97 27.03 -3.85
C PHE A 492 -17.88 28.33 -3.06
N LEU A 493 -17.39 28.26 -1.82
CA LEU A 493 -17.04 29.44 -1.02
C LEU A 493 -15.53 29.63 -1.09
N THR A 494 -15.08 30.68 -1.77
CA THR A 494 -13.69 31.12 -1.68
C THR A 494 -13.57 32.12 -0.53
N ARG A 495 -12.70 31.86 0.43
CA ARG A 495 -12.30 32.87 1.42
C ARG A 495 -11.10 33.60 0.85
N TRP A 496 -11.31 34.83 0.38
CA TRP A 496 -10.34 35.64 -0.37
C TRP A 496 -9.02 35.95 0.37
N THR A 497 -8.87 35.57 1.63
CA THR A 497 -7.74 35.98 2.47
C THR A 497 -6.53 35.06 2.43
N HIS A 498 -6.62 33.83 1.86
CA HIS A 498 -5.47 32.93 1.75
C HIS A 498 -5.50 32.06 0.47
N PRO A 499 -4.62 32.31 -0.52
CA PRO A 499 -4.67 31.61 -1.82
C PRO A 499 -4.29 30.12 -1.80
N PHE A 500 -3.96 29.51 -0.65
CA PHE A 500 -3.37 28.17 -0.62
C PHE A 500 -3.88 27.20 0.46
N ARG A 501 -4.96 27.50 1.20
CA ARG A 501 -5.49 26.52 2.18
C ARG A 501 -7.02 26.41 2.17
N SER A 502 -7.45 25.17 1.91
CA SER A 502 -8.80 24.59 1.97
C SER A 502 -9.87 25.30 1.14
N TRP A 503 -10.15 24.73 -0.04
CA TRP A 503 -11.43 24.92 -0.70
C TRP A 503 -12.51 24.29 0.19
N SER A 504 -13.52 25.07 0.58
CA SER A 504 -14.71 24.53 1.25
C SER A 504 -15.88 24.60 0.29
N TRP A 505 -16.45 23.45 -0.05
CA TRP A 505 -17.66 23.36 -0.86
C TRP A 505 -18.87 23.08 0.02
N SER A 506 -19.98 23.75 -0.26
CA SER A 506 -21.29 23.38 0.27
C SER A 506 -22.19 23.01 -0.90
N CYS A 507 -22.36 21.71 -1.10
CA CYS A 507 -23.42 21.21 -1.97
C CYS A 507 -24.72 21.13 -1.16
N GLU A 508 -25.86 21.32 -1.81
CA GLU A 508 -27.13 20.90 -1.23
C GLU A 508 -27.01 19.42 -0.82
N LYS A 509 -27.19 19.11 0.48
CA LYS A 509 -27.04 17.76 1.07
C LYS A 509 -28.08 16.74 0.56
N ILE A 510 -28.83 17.06 -0.49
CA ILE A 510 -30.10 16.44 -0.85
C ILE A 510 -29.94 14.94 -1.17
N PHE A 511 -28.85 14.53 -1.82
CA PHE A 511 -28.65 13.13 -2.23
C PHE A 511 -27.80 12.28 -1.29
N GLU A 512 -26.90 12.89 -0.52
CA GLU A 512 -25.95 12.13 0.31
C GLU A 512 -26.65 11.55 1.55
N LYS A 513 -27.57 12.31 2.15
CA LYS A 513 -28.26 11.88 3.37
C LYS A 513 -29.14 10.64 3.13
N PRO A 514 -30.03 10.59 2.12
CA PRO A 514 -30.84 9.39 1.87
C PRO A 514 -30.01 8.13 1.61
N LEU A 515 -28.88 8.27 0.90
CA LEU A 515 -28.00 7.15 0.59
C LEU A 515 -27.26 6.66 1.83
N LYS A 516 -26.75 7.58 2.68
CA LYS A 516 -26.15 7.24 3.97
C LYS A 516 -27.17 6.58 4.89
N ASP A 517 -28.37 7.13 4.99
CA ASP A 517 -29.43 6.61 5.85
C ASP A 517 -29.84 5.19 5.40
N LEU A 518 -29.96 4.97 4.08
CA LEU A 518 -30.24 3.64 3.51
C LEU A 518 -29.14 2.64 3.88
N LEU A 519 -27.87 2.97 3.62
CA LEU A 519 -26.75 2.07 3.86
C LEU A 519 -26.53 1.84 5.37
N ALA A 520 -26.67 2.86 6.20
CA ALA A 520 -26.62 2.73 7.65
C ALA A 520 -27.73 1.80 8.18
N SER A 521 -28.94 1.87 7.62
CA SER A 521 -30.03 0.94 7.98
C SER A 521 -29.76 -0.52 7.60
N ASN A 522 -28.74 -0.76 6.78
CA ASN A 522 -28.28 -2.08 6.36
C ASN A 522 -26.87 -2.41 6.93
N SER A 523 -26.48 -1.79 8.05
CA SER A 523 -25.20 -2.04 8.74
C SER A 523 -23.95 -1.66 7.93
N TYR A 524 -24.01 -0.54 7.20
CA TYR A 524 -22.85 0.04 6.54
C TYR A 524 -22.50 1.41 7.11
N ILE A 525 -21.21 1.64 7.33
CA ILE A 525 -20.68 2.95 7.74
C ILE A 525 -19.97 3.61 6.58
N LEU A 526 -20.15 4.93 6.43
CA LEU A 526 -19.34 5.73 5.53
C LEU A 526 -17.95 5.91 6.14
N VAL A 527 -16.93 5.35 5.49
CA VAL A 527 -15.55 5.40 5.96
C VAL A 527 -14.78 6.56 5.32
N ASP A 528 -15.13 6.93 4.09
CA ASP A 528 -14.44 8.03 3.39
C ASP A 528 -15.26 8.67 2.27
N THR A 529 -14.84 9.87 1.85
CA THR A 529 -15.37 10.59 0.70
C THR A 529 -14.24 11.26 -0.07
N ILE A 530 -14.16 10.95 -1.36
CA ILE A 530 -13.15 11.51 -2.26
C ILE A 530 -13.81 12.38 -3.34
N LEU A 531 -13.12 13.44 -3.75
CA LEU A 531 -13.51 14.24 -4.89
C LEU A 531 -13.05 13.53 -6.17
N VAL A 532 -13.97 13.24 -7.10
CA VAL A 532 -13.65 12.54 -8.34
C VAL A 532 -13.45 13.51 -9.49
N ASP A 533 -14.41 14.40 -9.69
CA ASP A 533 -14.42 15.34 -10.80
C ASP A 533 -15.23 16.58 -10.44
N ILE A 534 -14.86 17.71 -11.04
CA ILE A 534 -15.63 18.95 -11.00
C ILE A 534 -15.89 19.36 -12.45
N GLY A 535 -17.13 19.12 -12.90
CA GLY A 535 -17.60 19.48 -14.24
C GLY A 535 -18.59 20.63 -14.22
N GLY A 536 -18.68 21.41 -15.31
CA GLY A 536 -19.73 22.42 -15.49
C GLY A 536 -19.23 23.71 -16.13
N LEU A 537 -20.12 24.39 -16.86
CA LEU A 537 -19.87 25.73 -17.38
C LEU A 537 -20.09 26.75 -16.25
N PRO A 538 -19.22 27.76 -16.11
CA PRO A 538 -19.46 28.84 -15.17
C PRO A 538 -20.71 29.62 -15.60
N SER A 539 -21.84 29.41 -14.92
CA SER A 539 -22.96 30.34 -15.01
C SER A 539 -22.58 31.60 -14.24
N LEU A 540 -22.04 32.63 -14.92
CA LEU A 540 -21.75 33.92 -14.29
C LEU A 540 -23.06 34.64 -13.94
N ALA A 541 -23.64 34.32 -12.78
CA ALA A 541 -24.63 35.18 -12.15
C ALA A 541 -23.90 36.19 -11.25
N LEU A 542 -23.62 37.38 -11.78
CA LEU A 542 -23.12 38.52 -11.03
C LEU A 542 -24.22 39.02 -10.08
N LYS A 543 -24.35 38.40 -8.91
CA LYS A 543 -25.01 38.99 -7.75
C LYS A 543 -23.93 39.27 -6.71
N GLN A 544 -23.79 40.56 -6.41
CA GLN A 544 -22.89 41.21 -5.43
C GLN A 544 -22.03 40.24 -4.58
N PHE A 545 -20.71 40.32 -4.79
CA PHE A 545 -19.64 39.75 -3.96
C PHE A 545 -19.51 38.22 -3.81
N PHE A 546 -20.35 37.40 -4.44
CA PHE A 546 -20.18 35.94 -4.46
C PHE A 546 -20.27 35.37 -5.88
N PHE A 547 -19.18 34.82 -6.40
CA PHE A 547 -19.22 34.03 -7.63
C PHE A 547 -19.97 32.71 -7.36
N HIS A 548 -21.17 32.58 -7.93
CA HIS A 548 -21.94 31.35 -7.88
C HIS A 548 -21.58 30.49 -9.09
N TYR A 549 -20.67 29.54 -8.91
CA TYR A 549 -20.40 28.51 -9.91
C TYR A 549 -21.43 27.38 -9.74
N ALA A 550 -22.40 27.27 -10.64
CA ALA A 550 -23.22 26.06 -10.71
C ALA A 550 -22.40 24.95 -11.39
N MET A 551 -21.65 24.20 -10.60
CA MET A 551 -20.86 23.07 -11.07
C MET A 551 -21.48 21.76 -10.61
N HIS A 552 -21.36 20.75 -11.47
CA HIS A 552 -21.55 19.36 -11.11
C HIS A 552 -20.27 18.87 -10.42
N VAL A 553 -20.42 18.32 -9.22
CA VAL A 553 -19.30 17.73 -8.48
C VAL A 553 -19.56 16.25 -8.34
N THR A 554 -18.68 15.43 -8.90
CA THR A 554 -18.72 13.99 -8.71
C THR A 554 -17.87 13.62 -7.51
N VAL A 555 -18.47 12.88 -6.57
CA VAL A 555 -17.81 12.39 -5.36
C VAL A 555 -17.86 10.87 -5.33
N GLY A 556 -16.79 10.27 -4.82
CA GLY A 556 -16.72 8.86 -4.51
C GLY A 556 -17.01 8.66 -3.03
N LEU A 557 -18.01 7.85 -2.71
CA LEU A 557 -18.37 7.51 -1.33
C LEU A 557 -17.97 6.07 -1.06
N PHE A 558 -17.26 5.85 0.04
CA PHE A 558 -16.83 4.52 0.45
C PHE A 558 -17.55 4.06 1.70
N PHE A 559 -18.26 2.95 1.58
CA PHE A 559 -18.97 2.32 2.67
C PHE A 559 -18.35 0.96 2.99
N ARG A 560 -18.24 0.65 4.27
CA ARG A 560 -17.80 -0.66 4.76
C ARG A 560 -18.89 -1.26 5.62
N ARG A 561 -19.13 -2.56 5.48
CA ARG A 561 -20.03 -3.30 6.37
C ARG A 561 -19.47 -3.24 7.80
N GLU A 562 -20.32 -2.93 8.76
CA GLU A 562 -19.99 -3.16 10.17
C GLU A 562 -19.83 -4.67 10.33
N SER A 563 -18.59 -5.12 10.55
CA SER A 563 -18.41 -6.47 11.10
C SER A 563 -19.07 -6.47 12.47
N PRO A 564 -19.77 -7.56 12.86
CA PRO A 564 -19.99 -7.77 14.29
C PRO A 564 -18.61 -7.62 14.93
N GLU A 565 -18.49 -6.77 15.96
CA GLU A 565 -17.25 -6.71 16.71
C GLU A 565 -16.84 -8.17 16.98
N PRO A 566 -15.57 -8.56 16.76
CA PRO A 566 -15.11 -9.79 17.39
C PRO A 566 -15.55 -9.65 18.84
N GLU A 567 -16.27 -10.65 19.37
CA GLU A 567 -16.55 -10.72 20.80
C GLU A 567 -15.28 -10.20 21.47
N PRO A 568 -15.35 -9.09 22.24
CA PRO A 568 -14.14 -8.50 22.77
C PRO A 568 -13.40 -9.67 23.39
N LEU A 569 -12.21 -9.97 22.85
CA LEU A 569 -11.25 -10.85 23.51
C LEU A 569 -11.34 -10.40 24.94
N GLN A 570 -11.96 -11.20 25.81
CA GLN A 570 -12.36 -10.76 27.14
C GLN A 570 -11.16 -9.98 27.63
N GLU A 571 -11.33 -8.66 27.74
CA GLU A 571 -10.31 -7.81 28.30
C GLU A 571 -10.24 -8.39 29.70
N MET A 572 -9.28 -9.30 29.93
CA MET A 572 -8.95 -9.76 31.25
C MET A 572 -8.70 -8.46 31.98
N ALA A 573 -9.68 -8.10 32.82
CA ALA A 573 -9.77 -6.79 33.40
C ALA A 573 -8.39 -6.46 33.95
N ARG A 574 -7.76 -5.42 33.40
CA ARG A 574 -6.45 -4.94 33.87
C ARG A 574 -6.45 -4.77 35.39
N ASP A 575 -7.63 -4.53 35.97
CA ASP A 575 -7.83 -4.33 37.40
C ASP A 575 -7.93 -5.64 38.22
N GLU A 576 -8.36 -6.77 37.64
CA GLU A 576 -8.36 -8.06 38.36
C GLU A 576 -6.97 -8.70 38.39
N VAL A 577 -6.19 -8.56 37.32
CA VAL A 577 -4.81 -9.08 37.26
C VAL A 577 -3.92 -8.36 38.28
N ILE A 578 -4.04 -7.03 38.42
CA ILE A 578 -3.30 -6.25 39.42
C ILE A 578 -3.66 -6.64 40.86
N SER A 579 -4.91 -7.04 41.13
CA SER A 579 -5.35 -7.44 42.49
C SER A 579 -4.81 -8.80 42.96
N SER A 580 -4.28 -9.62 42.04
CA SER A 580 -3.82 -10.98 42.31
C SER A 580 -2.33 -11.11 42.66
N TYR A 581 -1.55 -10.03 42.54
CA TYR A 581 -0.13 -10.01 42.90
C TYR A 581 0.05 -9.79 44.41
N LYS A 582 0.70 -10.74 45.10
CA LYS A 582 1.24 -10.50 46.44
C LYS A 582 2.59 -9.80 46.31
N CYS A 583 2.58 -8.47 46.31
CA CYS A 583 3.81 -7.69 46.39
C CYS A 583 4.31 -7.68 47.85
N ALA A 584 5.56 -8.07 48.08
CA ALA A 584 6.26 -7.83 49.34
C ALA A 584 7.29 -6.72 49.13
N GLN A 585 7.24 -5.67 49.95
CA GLN A 585 8.29 -4.65 49.98
C GLN A 585 9.51 -5.22 50.72
N ASP A 586 10.60 -5.44 49.99
CA ASP A 586 11.92 -5.49 50.62
C ASP A 586 12.52 -4.08 50.64
N GLY A 587 13.20 -3.72 51.73
CA GLY A 587 13.54 -2.36 52.16
C GLY A 587 14.52 -1.57 51.25
N GLN A 588 14.58 -1.85 49.95
CA GLN A 588 15.34 -1.11 48.95
C GLN A 588 14.55 -0.97 47.64
N ASN A 589 13.53 -0.10 47.61
CA ASN A 589 12.93 0.56 46.43
C ASN A 589 12.69 -0.23 45.11
N PHE A 590 12.61 -1.56 45.13
CA PHE A 590 12.20 -2.36 43.98
C PHE A 590 11.08 -3.33 44.40
N GLU A 591 9.95 -3.29 43.70
CA GLU A 591 8.88 -4.28 43.84
C GLU A 591 9.26 -5.55 43.06
N ILE A 592 9.37 -6.67 43.76
CA ILE A 592 9.50 -7.99 43.15
C ILE A 592 8.11 -8.66 43.22
N CYS A 593 7.51 -8.91 42.07
CA CYS A 593 6.22 -9.58 41.95
C CYS A 593 6.43 -11.01 41.44
N GLU A 594 6.09 -12.02 42.25
CA GLU A 594 6.10 -13.41 41.81
C GLU A 594 4.82 -13.75 41.02
N LEU A 595 4.98 -14.41 39.88
CA LEU A 595 3.88 -14.97 39.10
C LEU A 595 3.33 -16.25 39.77
N PRO A 596 2.01 -16.45 39.85
CA PRO A 596 1.50 -17.76 40.22
C PRO A 596 1.84 -18.78 39.14
N ALA A 597 2.32 -19.95 39.55
CA ALA A 597 2.58 -21.06 38.65
C ALA A 597 1.28 -21.50 37.96
N HIS A 598 1.19 -21.32 36.64
CA HIS A 598 0.13 -21.89 35.82
C HIS A 598 0.51 -23.33 35.41
N ASN A 599 -0.29 -24.30 35.85
CA ASN A 599 -0.39 -25.60 35.19
C ASN A 599 -1.38 -25.46 34.03
N GLY A 600 -0.90 -25.54 32.80
CA GLY A 600 -1.71 -25.47 31.57
C GLY A 600 -0.85 -25.19 30.36
#